data_AF-A0A9N9ERN1-F1
#
_entry.id   AF-A0A9N9ERN1-F1
#
_cell.length_a   1.000
_cell.length_b   1.000
_cell.length_c   1.000
_cell.angle_alpha   90.00
_cell.angle_beta   90.00
_cell.angle_gamma   90.00
#
_symmetry.space_group_name_H-M   'P 1'
#
loop_
_entity.id
_entity.type
_entity.pdbx_description
1 polymer ?
#
loop_
_entity_poly.entity_id
_entity_poly.type
_entity_poly.pdbx_seq_one_letter_code
_entity_poly.pdbx_strand_id
1 'polypeptide(L)' 'IFSEYGPPKILHTDNGEEFIADIINQLLKECPTMKIIHGHSHHSQSQGSIERGNQELKKKFGHE' A
#
# COMPACT_ATOMS: atom_id res chain seq x y z
N ILE A 1 -4.24 -15.01 0.42
CA ILE A 1 -4.03 -14.16 -0.78
C ILE A 1 -2.59 -14.26 -1.28
N PHE A 2 -1.57 -13.65 -0.67
CA PHE A 2 -0.19 -13.76 -1.20
C PHE A 2 0.39 -15.19 -1.18
N SER A 3 0.06 -15.98 -0.15
CA SER A 3 0.43 -17.40 -0.13
C SER A 3 -0.33 -18.26 -1.13
N GLU A 4 -1.46 -17.79 -1.65
CA GLU A 4 -2.36 -18.56 -2.53
C GLU A 4 -2.19 -18.17 -4.01
N TYR A 5 -1.98 -16.88 -4.28
CA TYR A 5 -1.83 -16.31 -5.62
C TYR A 5 -0.40 -15.82 -5.92
N GLY A 6 0.49 -15.93 -4.94
CA GLY A 6 1.85 -15.40 -5.01
C GLY A 6 1.94 -13.91 -4.65
N PRO A 7 3.17 -13.40 -4.46
CA PRO A 7 3.41 -11.99 -4.16
C PRO A 7 3.08 -11.10 -5.37
N PRO A 8 2.60 -9.86 -5.14
CA PRO A 8 2.33 -8.91 -6.21
C PRO A 8 3.63 -8.42 -6.83
N LYS A 9 3.62 -8.08 -8.12
CA LYS A 9 4.79 -7.49 -8.79
C LYS A 9 5.05 -6.05 -8.33
N ILE A 10 4.00 -5.33 -7.94
CA ILE A 10 4.05 -3.94 -7.50
C ILE A 10 3.19 -3.82 -6.24
N LEU A 11 3.78 -3.28 -5.18
CA LEU A 11 3.08 -2.94 -3.94
C LEU A 11 3.15 -1.42 -3.76
N HIS A 12 2.01 -0.75 -3.86
CA HIS A 12 1.89 0.70 -3.65
C HIS A 12 1.37 0.93 -2.24
N THR A 13 2.15 1.62 -1.41
CA THR A 13 1.79 1.93 -0.02
C THR A 13 1.68 3.44 0.17
N ASP A 14 0.80 3.86 1.07
CA ASP A 14 0.78 5.22 1.59
C ASP A 14 1.90 5.37 2.65
N ASN A 15 2.32 6.60 2.95
CA ASN A 15 3.31 6.92 3.97
C ASN A 15 2.76 6.82 5.40
N GLY A 16 1.72 6.01 5.59
CA GLY A 16 1.17 5.72 6.90
C GLY A 16 2.21 5.00 7.77
N GLU A 17 2.21 5.33 9.06
CA GLU A 17 3.15 4.77 10.03
C GLU A 17 3.01 3.25 10.19
N GLU A 18 1.93 2.64 9.69
CA GLU A 18 1.71 1.18 9.72
C GLU A 18 2.59 0.42 8.72
N PHE A 19 3.08 1.09 7.67
CA PHE A 19 4.01 0.52 6.68
C PHE A 19 5.41 1.06 6.88
N ILE A 20 5.92 0.92 8.12
CA ILE A 20 7.29 1.28 8.47
C ILE A 20 8.27 0.57 7.55
N ALA A 21 9.33 1.28 7.16
CA ALA A 21 10.41 0.79 6.29
C ALA A 21 10.94 -0.61 6.67
N ASP A 22 10.90 -1.00 7.95
CA ASP A 22 11.40 -2.31 8.40
C ASP A 22 10.57 -3.50 7.89
N ILE A 23 9.23 -3.43 8.01
CA ILE A 23 8.33 -4.47 7.48
C ILE A 23 8.45 -4.56 5.96
N ILE A 24 8.57 -3.41 5.30
CA ILE A 24 8.80 -3.30 3.86
C ILE A 24 10.12 -3.96 3.44
N ASN A 25 11.19 -3.74 4.20
CA ASN A 25 12.50 -4.36 3.95
C ASN A 25 12.45 -5.88 4.14
N GLN A 26 11.73 -6.37 5.16
CA GLN A 26 11.52 -7.81 5.36
C GLN A 26 10.75 -8.43 4.19
N LEU A 27 9.69 -7.76 3.71
CA LEU A 27 8.90 -8.19 2.55
C LEU A 27 9.74 -8.24 1.25
N LEU A 28 10.62 -7.26 1.01
CA LEU A 28 11.52 -7.26 -0.15
C LEU A 28 12.57 -8.38 -0.07
N LYS A 29 13.02 -8.73 1.14
CA LYS A 29 13.97 -9.83 1.36
C LYS A 29 13.36 -11.19 1.03
N GLU A 30 12.13 -11.41 1.46
CA GLU A 30 11.39 -12.65 1.18
C GLU A 30 10.84 -12.69 -0.26
N CYS A 31 10.65 -11.53 -0.90
CA CYS A 31 10.11 -11.41 -2.26
C CYS A 31 10.94 -10.44 -3.13
N PRO A 32 12.12 -10.85 -3.61
CA PRO A 32 13.03 -9.97 -4.36
C PRO A 32 12.49 -9.51 -5.73
N THR A 33 11.43 -10.15 -6.23
CA THR A 33 10.77 -9.78 -7.50
C THR A 33 9.72 -8.67 -7.33
N MET A 34 9.39 -8.31 -6.10
CA MET A 34 8.39 -7.30 -5.78
C MET A 34 9.01 -5.90 -5.79
N LYS A 35 8.35 -4.95 -6.47
CA LYS A 35 8.73 -3.54 -6.45
C LYS A 35 7.80 -2.76 -5.54
N ILE A 36 8.37 -1.99 -4.61
CA ILE A 36 7.59 -1.16 -3.70
C ILE A 36 7.65 0.29 -4.18
N ILE A 37 6.47 0.88 -4.29
CA ILE A 37 6.28 2.29 -4.61
C ILE A 37 5.69 2.93 -3.36
N HIS A 38 6.38 3.91 -2.80
CA HIS A 38 5.87 4.72 -1.71
C HIS A 38 5.12 5.92 -2.31
N GLY A 39 4.00 6.29 -1.69
CA GLY A 39 3.34 7.56 -1.96
C GLY A 39 4.31 8.71 -1.77
N HIS A 40 4.23 9.73 -2.61
CA HIS A 40 4.97 10.96 -2.35
C HIS A 40 4.17 11.79 -1.35
N SER A 41 4.74 12.17 -0.20
CA SER A 41 4.05 12.89 0.90
C SER A 41 3.38 14.21 0.49
N HIS A 42 3.60 14.69 -0.72
CA HIS A 42 3.11 15.98 -1.22
C HIS A 42 2.50 15.94 -2.63
N HIS A 43 2.25 14.76 -3.20
CA HIS A 43 1.61 14.65 -4.53
C HIS A 43 0.43 13.68 -4.53
N SER A 44 -0.70 14.16 -4.04
CA SER A 44 -2.03 13.51 -4.10
C SER A 44 -2.51 13.15 -5.53
N GLN A 45 -1.86 13.66 -6.58
CA GLN A 45 -2.21 13.32 -7.97
C GLN A 45 -1.86 11.88 -8.37
N SER A 46 -0.78 11.28 -7.86
CA SER A 46 -0.41 9.89 -8.20
C SER A 46 -1.10 8.85 -7.32
N GLN A 47 -1.73 9.28 -6.23
CA GLN A 47 -2.43 8.40 -5.27
C GLN A 47 -3.94 8.63 -5.18
N GLY A 48 -4.51 9.49 -6.02
CA GLY A 48 -5.96 9.77 -5.99
C GLY A 48 -6.86 8.53 -6.07
N SER A 49 -6.45 7.45 -6.75
CA SER A 49 -7.22 6.20 -6.78
C SER A 49 -7.19 5.44 -5.45
N ILE A 50 -6.04 5.46 -4.76
CA ILE A 50 -5.88 4.82 -3.44
C ILE A 50 -6.61 5.65 -2.39
N GLU A 51 -6.43 6.98 -2.39
CA GLU A 51 -7.13 7.90 -1.50
C GLU A 51 -8.66 7.81 -1.67
N ARG A 52 -9.16 7.82 -2.91
CA ARG A 52 -10.60 7.63 -3.20
C ARG A 52 -11.09 6.26 -2.76
N GLY A 53 -10.31 5.20 -2.98
CA GLY A 53 -10.64 3.86 -2.49
C GLY A 53 -10.77 3.85 -0.96
N ASN A 54 -9.81 4.44 -0.26
CA ASN A 54 -9.81 4.55 1.19
C ASN A 54 -10.98 5.40 1.71
N GLN A 55 -11.33 6.50 1.03
CA GLN A 55 -12.50 7.31 1.36
C GLN A 55 -13.81 6.56 1.17
N GLU A 56 -13.96 5.83 0.06
CA GLU A 56 -15.15 5.02 -0.22
C GLU A 56 -15.31 3.89 0.80
N LEU A 57 -14.20 3.26 1.21
CA LEU A 57 -14.22 2.27 2.30
C LEU A 57 -14.60 2.90 3.63
N LYS A 58 -14.02 4.05 4.00
CA LYS A 58 -14.42 4.79 5.20
C LYS A 58 -15.89 5.21 5.16
N LYS A 59 -16.42 5.60 4.01
CA LYS A 59 -17.84 5.95 3.86
C LYS A 59 -18.77 4.74 3.96
N LYS A 60 -18.32 3.57 3.50
CA LYS A 60 -19.11 2.33 3.54
C LYS A 60 -19.06 1.62 4.90
N PHE A 61 -17.97 1.76 5.64
CA PHE A 61 -17.72 1.02 6.89
C PHE A 61 -17.53 1.91 8.12
N GLY A 62 -17.34 3.21 7.95
CA GLY A 62 -17.34 4.19 9.02
C GLY A 62 -18.76 4.58 9.37
N HIS A 63 -19.23 4.12 10.53
CA HIS A 63 -20.31 4.78 11.23
C HIS A 63 -19.76 6.10 11.78
N GLU A 64 -20.52 7.18 11.57
CA GLU A 64 -20.33 8.60 12.00
C GLU A 64 -19.94 9.57 10.88
#